data_AF-A0A6A7FRQ5-F1
#
_entry.id   AF-A0A6A7FRQ5-F1
#
_cell.length_a   1.000
_cell.length_b   1.000
_cell.length_c   1.000
_cell.angle_alpha   90.00
_cell.angle_beta   90.00
_cell.angle_gamma   90.00
#
_symmetry.space_group_name_H-M   'P 1'
#
loop_
_entity.id
_entity.type
_entity.pdbx_description
1 polymer ?
#
loop_
_entity_poly.entity_id
_entity_poly.type
_entity_poly.pdbx_seq_one_letter_code
_entity_poly.pdbx_strand_id
1 'polypeptide(L)'
;NVFFQMANRENFVGGLSRSSQPTKKFRKVGRLIKGRIRYSEGWVEFLSKRNAKWAAEMLNNSIVGGKKKSPYYDCLWSVKYIGKGFKWAQLRRRIEHEKEIHKRKMTNEIRIVTEETDQYTRAAEIAERLEKRREKHGAQDAGSSGLSSSADVGIKQRLTEQQIQQKQQEKKLKNEKYKAKLQKSKNKKQQQKMVKREERREAIKSLGAFQ
;
A
#
# COMPACT_ATOMS: atom_id res chain seq x y z
N ASN A 1 33.17 -13.04 -1.23
CA ASN A 1 32.16 -12.54 -0.28
C ASN A 1 31.90 -13.59 0.77
N VAL A 2 31.71 -13.14 2.01
CA VAL A 2 31.58 -14.02 3.16
C VAL A 2 30.24 -13.74 3.83
N PHE A 3 29.45 -14.79 4.02
CA PHE A 3 28.21 -14.76 4.78
C PHE A 3 28.50 -15.12 6.22
N PHE A 4 27.97 -14.31 7.13
CA PHE A 4 27.97 -14.55 8.56
C PHE A 4 26.56 -14.98 8.95
N GLN A 5 26.46 -16.15 9.57
CA GLN A 5 25.29 -16.57 10.30
C GLN A 5 25.70 -16.61 11.77
N MET A 6 25.12 -15.73 12.59
CA MET A 6 25.16 -15.91 14.03
C MET A 6 24.07 -16.90 14.38
N ALA A 7 24.49 -18.11 14.75
CA ALA A 7 23.58 -19.15 15.22
C ALA A 7 22.89 -18.68 16.50
N ASN A 8 21.66 -18.23 16.36
CA ASN A 8 20.65 -18.28 17.41
C ASN A 8 19.34 -18.71 16.76
N ARG A 9 19.38 -19.91 16.17
CA ARG A 9 18.16 -20.65 15.87
C ARG A 9 17.73 -21.27 17.20
N GLU A 10 16.50 -20.98 17.55
CA GLU A 10 15.77 -21.48 18.73
C GLU A 10 15.99 -20.68 20.02
N ASN A 11 15.02 -19.81 20.34
CA ASN A 11 14.14 -20.07 21.49
C ASN A 11 12.96 -19.06 21.55
N PHE A 12 11.76 -19.65 21.47
CA PHE A 12 10.47 -19.17 21.97
C PHE A 12 9.71 -18.06 21.22
N VAL A 13 8.95 -18.50 20.21
CA VAL A 13 7.60 -17.96 19.94
C VAL A 13 6.64 -18.82 20.77
N GLY A 14 6.02 -18.25 21.82
CA GLY A 14 4.92 -18.92 22.53
C GLY A 14 4.81 -18.60 24.03
N GLY A 15 3.61 -18.27 24.49
CA GLY A 15 3.23 -18.42 25.89
C GLY A 15 3.08 -17.14 26.71
N LEU A 16 2.01 -16.39 26.47
CA LEU A 16 1.36 -15.59 27.51
C LEU A 16 0.02 -16.27 27.85
N SER A 17 0.09 -17.33 28.66
CA SER A 17 -1.01 -17.78 29.50
C SER A 17 -0.65 -17.43 30.95
N ARG A 18 -1.49 -16.61 31.56
CA ARG A 18 -1.48 -16.31 32.99
C ARG A 18 -1.93 -17.55 33.77
N SER A 19 -1.09 -18.07 34.65
CA SER A 19 -1.55 -18.68 35.91
C SER A 19 -0.42 -18.72 36.94
N SER A 20 -0.83 -18.49 38.18
CA SER A 20 -0.03 -18.37 39.39
C SER A 20 0.64 -19.68 39.83
N GLN A 21 1.86 -19.61 40.37
CA GLN A 21 2.24 -20.03 41.73
C GLN A 21 3.78 -19.82 41.92
N PRO A 22 4.28 -19.32 43.06
CA PRO A 22 5.70 -19.08 43.27
C PRO A 22 6.33 -20.26 44.02
N THR A 23 7.08 -21.12 43.33
CA THR A 23 7.90 -22.13 44.03
C THR A 23 9.32 -22.23 43.49
N LYS A 24 10.26 -22.18 44.43
CA LYS A 24 11.70 -22.48 44.37
C LYS A 24 12.58 -21.41 43.71
N LYS A 25 13.53 -20.92 44.51
CA LYS A 25 14.56 -19.93 44.17
C LYS A 25 15.53 -20.52 43.15
N PHE A 26 15.13 -20.59 41.87
CA PHE A 26 16.10 -20.76 40.79
C PHE A 26 17.07 -19.58 40.86
N ARG A 27 18.37 -19.87 41.02
CA ARG A 27 19.45 -18.88 40.85
C ARG A 27 19.13 -18.15 39.56
N LYS A 28 19.01 -16.81 39.60
CA LYS A 28 18.81 -15.98 38.41
C LYS A 28 19.95 -16.26 37.43
N VAL A 29 19.76 -17.25 36.56
CA VAL A 29 20.54 -17.41 35.34
C VAL A 29 20.43 -16.07 34.64
N GLY A 30 21.59 -15.46 34.37
CA GLY A 30 21.71 -14.06 34.01
C GLY A 30 20.62 -13.64 33.03
N ARG A 31 19.96 -12.51 33.33
CA ARG A 31 19.00 -11.84 32.44
C ARG A 31 19.46 -12.02 30.99
N LEU A 32 18.78 -12.90 30.25
CA LEU A 32 18.84 -12.93 28.79
C LEU A 32 18.62 -11.48 28.36
N ILE A 33 19.56 -10.93 27.60
CA ILE A 33 19.56 -9.50 27.29
C ILE A 33 18.37 -9.21 26.39
N LYS A 34 17.24 -8.89 27.03
CA LYS A 34 16.00 -8.44 26.44
C LYS A 34 16.31 -7.09 25.78
N GLY A 35 16.44 -7.09 24.45
CA GLY A 35 16.61 -5.88 23.66
C GLY A 35 17.87 -5.76 22.80
N ARG A 36 18.73 -6.80 22.70
CA ARG A 36 19.82 -6.74 21.70
C ARG A 36 19.29 -7.09 20.30
N ILE A 37 19.59 -6.20 19.36
CA ILE A 37 19.12 -6.25 17.97
C ILE A 37 19.60 -7.58 17.35
N ARG A 38 18.63 -8.45 17.06
CA ARG A 38 18.82 -9.78 16.48
C ARG A 38 19.11 -9.66 15.00
N TYR A 39 20.26 -9.14 14.62
CA TYR A 39 20.78 -9.47 13.30
C TYR A 39 21.35 -10.88 13.40
N SER A 40 20.58 -11.87 12.94
CA SER A 40 21.02 -13.26 12.86
C SER A 40 22.06 -13.48 11.78
N GLU A 41 22.09 -12.59 10.77
CA GLU A 41 22.87 -12.79 9.56
C GLU A 41 23.43 -11.46 9.03
N GLY A 42 24.62 -11.51 8.45
CA GLY A 42 25.33 -10.38 7.88
C GLY A 42 26.26 -10.82 6.74
N TRP A 43 26.76 -9.88 5.93
CA TRP A 43 27.70 -10.20 4.87
C TRP A 43 28.85 -9.22 4.80
N VAL A 44 30.02 -9.73 4.45
CA VAL A 44 31.26 -8.96 4.28
C VAL A 44 31.80 -9.17 2.88
N GLU A 45 32.09 -8.07 2.20
CA GLU A 45 32.71 -8.05 0.87
C GLU A 45 34.21 -7.81 1.02
N PHE A 46 35.01 -8.67 0.39
CA PHE A 46 36.47 -8.63 0.45
C PHE A 46 37.00 -8.24 -0.93
N LEU A 47 38.03 -7.39 -0.95
CA LEU A 47 38.72 -7.00 -2.19
C LEU A 47 39.42 -8.20 -2.85
N SER A 48 40.03 -9.08 -2.04
CA SER A 48 40.75 -10.27 -2.52
C SER A 48 40.00 -11.56 -2.17
N LYS A 49 39.84 -12.43 -3.17
CA LYS A 49 39.27 -13.78 -3.01
C LYS A 49 40.07 -14.63 -2.03
N ARG A 50 41.41 -14.50 -2.04
CA ARG A 50 42.30 -15.29 -1.18
C ARG A 50 42.02 -14.99 0.29
N ASN A 51 41.94 -13.70 0.65
CA ASN A 51 41.65 -13.25 2.01
C ASN A 51 40.24 -13.67 2.43
N ALA A 52 39.27 -13.63 1.51
CA ALA A 52 37.90 -14.06 1.80
C ALA A 52 37.82 -15.55 2.16
N LYS A 53 38.54 -16.41 1.43
CA LYS A 53 38.60 -17.85 1.72
C LYS A 53 39.28 -18.11 3.06
N TRP A 54 40.45 -17.50 3.25
CA TRP A 54 41.23 -17.66 4.47
C TRP A 54 40.44 -17.20 5.70
N ALA A 55 39.77 -16.04 5.63
CA ALA A 55 38.91 -15.56 6.71
C ALA A 55 37.73 -16.51 6.98
N ALA A 56 37.11 -17.06 5.94
CA ALA A 56 36.03 -18.03 6.12
C ALA A 56 36.52 -19.31 6.79
N GLU A 57 37.65 -19.87 6.35
CA GLU A 57 38.23 -21.09 6.92
C GLU A 57 38.70 -20.88 8.36
N MET A 58 39.34 -19.75 8.65
CA MET A 58 39.88 -19.44 9.98
C MET A 58 38.78 -19.09 11.00
N LEU A 59 37.78 -18.30 10.58
CA LEU A 59 36.75 -17.83 11.50
C LEU A 59 35.64 -18.87 11.69
N ASN A 60 35.34 -19.69 10.70
CA ASN A 60 34.25 -20.65 10.83
C ASN A 60 34.50 -21.64 11.98
N ASN A 61 33.49 -21.83 12.83
CA ASN A 61 33.53 -22.63 14.06
C ASN A 61 34.53 -22.15 15.13
N SER A 62 35.07 -20.93 14.99
CA SER A 62 35.87 -20.31 16.05
C SER A 62 34.97 -19.54 17.01
N ILE A 63 35.40 -19.44 18.28
CA ILE A 63 34.70 -18.65 19.29
C ILE A 63 34.87 -17.15 18.97
N VAL A 64 33.80 -16.37 19.08
CA VAL A 64 33.83 -14.90 18.85
C VAL A 64 34.78 -14.22 19.82
N GLY A 65 34.81 -14.71 21.06
CA GLY A 65 35.74 -14.28 22.10
C GLY A 65 35.42 -12.90 22.68
N GLY A 66 36.47 -12.19 23.10
CA GLY A 66 36.37 -10.90 23.78
C GLY A 66 36.32 -11.02 25.31
N LYS A 67 35.74 -10.03 25.98
CA LYS A 67 35.62 -10.03 27.45
C LYS A 67 34.67 -11.14 27.89
N LYS A 68 34.98 -11.88 28.95
CA LYS A 68 34.10 -12.95 29.50
C LYS A 68 32.67 -12.48 29.86
N LYS A 69 32.49 -11.19 30.12
CA LYS A 69 31.18 -10.57 30.37
C LYS A 69 30.43 -10.16 29.09
N SER A 70 31.05 -10.32 27.92
CA SER A 70 30.44 -10.02 26.62
C SER A 70 29.35 -11.04 26.32
N PRO A 71 28.19 -10.60 25.78
CA PRO A 71 27.10 -11.52 25.42
C PRO A 71 27.46 -12.58 24.38
N TYR A 72 28.46 -12.31 23.55
CA TYR A 72 28.85 -13.19 22.45
C TYR A 72 30.11 -14.00 22.77
N TYR A 73 30.60 -13.94 24.02
CA TYR A 73 31.87 -14.56 24.40
C TYR A 73 31.91 -16.06 24.08
N ASP A 74 30.83 -16.78 24.38
CA ASP A 74 30.70 -18.22 24.14
C ASP A 74 30.08 -18.55 22.77
N CYS A 75 29.73 -17.54 21.95
CA CYS A 75 29.14 -17.78 20.64
C CYS A 75 30.21 -18.23 19.64
N LEU A 76 29.82 -19.15 18.75
CA LEU A 76 30.64 -19.57 17.61
C LEU A 76 30.31 -18.73 16.38
N TRP A 77 31.35 -18.39 15.62
CA TRP A 77 31.21 -17.85 14.28
C TRP A 77 30.74 -18.95 13.31
N SER A 78 29.66 -18.71 12.55
CA SER A 78 29.34 -19.51 11.37
C SER A 78 29.53 -18.66 10.13
N VAL A 79 30.53 -19.00 9.33
CA VAL A 79 31.08 -18.14 8.28
C VAL A 79 31.27 -18.94 7.01
N LYS A 80 30.67 -18.50 5.90
CA LYS A 80 30.73 -19.21 4.62
C LYS A 80 31.22 -18.29 3.50
N TYR A 81 32.22 -18.74 2.76
CA TYR A 81 32.60 -18.10 1.50
C TYR A 81 31.56 -18.41 0.42
N ILE A 82 31.12 -17.36 -0.28
CA ILE A 82 30.15 -17.44 -1.36
C ILE A 82 30.86 -17.13 -2.67
N GLY A 83 30.50 -17.92 -3.69
CA GLY A 83 31.21 -18.10 -4.95
C GLY A 83 31.70 -16.83 -5.65
N LYS A 84 32.64 -17.02 -6.58
CA LYS A 84 33.20 -15.91 -7.37
C LYS A 84 32.06 -15.25 -8.18
N GLY A 85 31.92 -13.93 -8.08
CA GLY A 85 30.96 -13.15 -8.88
C GLY A 85 29.69 -12.72 -8.14
N PHE A 86 29.43 -13.24 -6.95
CA PHE A 86 28.34 -12.73 -6.11
C PHE A 86 28.68 -11.33 -5.61
N LYS A 87 27.85 -10.33 -5.87
CA LYS A 87 28.05 -8.94 -5.40
C LYS A 87 26.99 -8.54 -4.39
N TRP A 88 27.34 -7.65 -3.45
CA TRP A 88 26.40 -7.15 -2.44
C TRP A 88 25.10 -6.57 -3.02
N ALA A 89 25.17 -5.93 -4.19
CA ALA A 89 23.98 -5.42 -4.89
C ALA A 89 22.95 -6.51 -5.25
N GLN A 90 23.41 -7.74 -5.58
CA GLN A 90 22.52 -8.86 -5.91
C GLN A 90 21.81 -9.39 -4.67
N LEU A 91 22.53 -9.50 -3.54
CA LEU A 91 21.94 -9.86 -2.26
C LEU A 91 20.86 -8.85 -1.85
N ARG A 92 21.21 -7.55 -1.86
CA ARG A 92 20.29 -6.50 -1.43
C ARG A 92 19.04 -6.50 -2.31
N ARG A 93 19.20 -6.68 -3.63
CA ARG A 93 18.07 -6.84 -4.56
C ARG A 93 17.18 -8.01 -4.17
N ARG A 94 17.75 -9.16 -3.80
CA ARG A 94 16.99 -10.34 -3.37
C ARG A 94 16.21 -10.08 -2.07
N ILE A 95 16.87 -9.54 -1.05
CA ILE A 95 16.25 -9.21 0.24
C ILE A 95 15.11 -8.21 0.04
N GLU A 96 15.34 -7.17 -0.76
CA GLU A 96 14.33 -6.15 -1.04
C GLU A 96 13.14 -6.74 -1.78
N HIS A 97 13.40 -7.61 -2.76
CA HIS A 97 12.34 -8.31 -3.48
C HIS A 97 11.50 -9.20 -2.56
N GLU A 98 12.12 -9.94 -1.63
CA GLU A 98 11.40 -10.76 -0.66
C GLU A 98 10.57 -9.92 0.30
N LYS A 99 11.11 -8.80 0.79
CA LYS A 99 10.36 -7.84 1.62
C LYS A 99 9.18 -7.24 0.86
N GLU A 100 9.38 -6.88 -0.40
CA GLU A 100 8.33 -6.32 -1.24
C GLU A 100 7.22 -7.34 -1.52
N ILE A 101 7.57 -8.60 -1.79
CA ILE A 101 6.59 -9.69 -1.90
C ILE A 101 5.80 -9.85 -0.60
N HIS A 102 6.49 -9.89 0.54
CA HIS A 102 5.82 -10.04 1.84
C HIS A 102 4.88 -8.87 2.12
N LYS A 103 5.35 -7.63 1.90
CA LYS A 103 4.53 -6.42 2.04
C LYS A 103 3.31 -6.47 1.14
N ARG A 104 3.48 -6.85 -0.14
CA ARG A 104 2.37 -6.99 -1.10
C ARG A 104 1.33 -8.00 -0.64
N LYS A 105 1.75 -9.15 -0.11
CA LYS A 105 0.84 -10.16 0.43
C LYS A 105 0.05 -9.59 1.61
N MET A 106 0.73 -9.01 2.59
CA MET A 106 0.08 -8.39 3.75
C MET A 106 -0.91 -7.29 3.33
N THR A 107 -0.53 -6.42 2.40
CA THR A 107 -1.44 -5.36 1.91
C THR A 107 -2.63 -5.91 1.15
N ASN A 108 -2.45 -7.00 0.40
CA ASN A 108 -3.55 -7.65 -0.32
C ASN A 108 -4.51 -8.34 0.64
N GLU A 109 -4.00 -9.02 1.66
CA GLU A 109 -4.80 -9.64 2.72
C GLU A 109 -5.61 -8.58 3.47
N ILE A 110 -4.97 -7.49 3.89
CA ILE A 110 -5.67 -6.35 4.51
C ILE A 110 -6.74 -5.81 3.56
N ARG A 111 -6.42 -5.62 2.29
CA ARG A 111 -7.37 -5.11 1.29
C ARG A 111 -8.59 -6.02 1.17
N ILE A 112 -8.39 -7.33 1.04
CA ILE A 112 -9.49 -8.31 0.94
C ILE A 112 -10.39 -8.21 2.18
N VAL A 113 -9.78 -8.23 3.38
CA VAL A 113 -10.53 -8.13 4.64
C VAL A 113 -11.31 -6.80 4.70
N THR A 114 -10.69 -5.67 4.33
CA THR A 114 -11.38 -4.38 4.33
C THR A 114 -12.53 -4.32 3.32
N GLU A 115 -12.35 -4.91 2.13
CA GLU A 115 -13.40 -4.98 1.12
C GLU A 115 -14.57 -5.84 1.59
N GLU A 116 -14.31 -6.96 2.27
CA GLU A 116 -15.32 -7.81 2.88
C GLU A 116 -16.06 -7.08 4.02
N THR A 117 -15.35 -6.42 4.93
CA THR A 117 -15.98 -5.65 6.03
C THR A 117 -16.83 -4.50 5.52
N ASP A 118 -16.38 -3.82 4.46
CA ASP A 118 -17.14 -2.73 3.83
C ASP A 118 -18.40 -3.24 3.13
N GLN A 119 -18.36 -4.46 2.59
CA GLN A 119 -19.54 -5.11 2.02
C GLN A 119 -20.56 -5.44 3.11
N TYR A 120 -20.12 -6.01 4.24
CA TYR A 120 -21.01 -6.31 5.37
C TYR A 120 -21.64 -5.05 5.97
N THR A 121 -20.85 -3.99 6.15
CA THR A 121 -21.34 -2.70 6.67
C THR A 121 -22.41 -2.11 5.74
N ARG A 122 -22.15 -2.10 4.43
CA ARG A 122 -23.12 -1.64 3.43
C ARG A 122 -24.40 -2.49 3.42
N ALA A 123 -24.28 -3.81 3.52
CA ALA A 123 -25.44 -4.69 3.58
C ALA A 123 -26.30 -4.44 4.84
N ALA A 124 -25.66 -4.23 6.00
CA ALA A 124 -26.34 -3.91 7.25
C ALA A 124 -27.08 -2.57 7.17
N GLU A 125 -26.45 -1.51 6.64
CA GLU A 125 -27.11 -0.21 6.44
C GLU A 125 -28.33 -0.31 5.52
N ILE A 126 -28.23 -1.11 4.44
CA ILE A 126 -29.34 -1.33 3.51
C ILE A 126 -30.48 -2.06 4.22
N ALA A 127 -30.17 -3.11 4.99
CA ALA A 127 -31.17 -3.86 5.76
C ALA A 127 -31.89 -2.95 6.76
N GLU A 128 -31.16 -2.13 7.53
CA GLU A 128 -31.74 -1.18 8.49
C GLU A 128 -32.65 -0.15 7.80
N ARG A 129 -32.23 0.38 6.63
CA ARG A 129 -33.07 1.32 5.84
C ARG A 129 -34.34 0.66 5.32
N LEU A 130 -34.28 -0.62 4.92
CA LEU A 130 -35.43 -1.38 4.46
C LEU A 130 -36.39 -1.68 5.63
N GLU A 131 -35.87 -2.03 6.79
CA GLU A 131 -36.66 -2.25 8.01
C GLU A 131 -37.40 -0.97 8.43
N LYS A 132 -36.70 0.16 8.54
CA LYS A 132 -37.33 1.47 8.80
C LYS A 132 -38.40 1.86 7.78
N ARG A 133 -38.24 1.45 6.51
CA ARG A 133 -39.26 1.68 5.48
C ARG A 133 -40.47 0.76 5.69
N ARG A 134 -40.25 -0.51 6.01
CA ARG A 134 -41.31 -1.47 6.34
C ARG A 134 -42.10 -1.05 7.57
N GLU A 135 -41.46 -0.53 8.61
CA GLU A 135 -42.17 0.00 9.78
C GLU A 135 -43.06 1.22 9.44
N LYS A 136 -42.59 2.11 8.56
CA LYS A 136 -43.34 3.31 8.14
C LYS A 136 -44.48 3.02 7.17
N HIS A 137 -44.31 2.06 6.26
CA HIS A 137 -45.32 1.71 5.24
C HIS A 137 -46.18 0.49 5.63
N GLY A 138 -45.73 -0.33 6.58
CA GLY A 138 -46.45 -1.50 7.10
C GLY A 138 -47.67 -1.17 7.96
N ALA A 139 -47.89 0.10 8.30
CA ALA A 139 -49.16 0.56 8.86
C ALA A 139 -50.24 0.85 7.79
N GLN A 140 -49.91 0.84 6.49
CA GLN A 140 -50.86 1.16 5.40
C GLN A 140 -51.07 0.01 4.39
N ASP A 141 -50.23 -1.03 4.36
CA ASP A 141 -50.29 -2.11 3.35
C ASP A 141 -50.54 -3.52 3.94
N ALA A 142 -51.42 -3.65 4.94
CA ALA A 142 -51.91 -4.96 5.39
C ALA A 142 -53.01 -5.56 4.48
N GLY A 143 -53.30 -4.92 3.34
CA GLY A 143 -54.49 -5.19 2.53
C GLY A 143 -54.31 -5.11 1.02
N SER A 144 -53.15 -5.45 0.43
CA SER A 144 -53.13 -5.83 -0.99
C SER A 144 -51.96 -6.73 -1.35
N SER A 145 -52.29 -8.01 -1.58
CA SER A 145 -51.80 -8.84 -2.67
C SER A 145 -50.28 -8.97 -2.93
N GLY A 146 -49.83 -10.22 -2.79
CA GLY A 146 -49.14 -10.86 -3.91
C GLY A 146 -47.64 -11.02 -3.75
N LEU A 147 -47.22 -12.28 -3.63
CA LEU A 147 -45.88 -12.78 -3.89
C LEU A 147 -45.25 -12.04 -5.10
N SER A 148 -44.32 -11.12 -4.86
CA SER A 148 -43.46 -10.62 -5.94
C SER A 148 -42.07 -10.26 -5.43
N SER A 149 -41.09 -10.78 -6.17
CA SER A 149 -39.64 -10.54 -6.08
C SER A 149 -38.90 -11.13 -4.87
N SER A 150 -38.72 -12.45 -4.92
CA SER A 150 -37.46 -13.04 -4.47
C SER A 150 -36.30 -12.31 -5.17
N ALA A 151 -35.45 -11.66 -4.37
CA ALA A 151 -34.08 -11.28 -4.71
C ALA A 151 -33.86 -10.54 -6.06
N ASP A 152 -34.24 -9.25 -6.13
CA ASP A 152 -33.48 -8.29 -6.96
C ASP A 152 -32.13 -8.04 -6.26
N VAL A 153 -31.23 -9.03 -6.31
CA VAL A 153 -29.81 -8.72 -6.23
C VAL A 153 -29.54 -7.93 -7.49
N GLY A 154 -29.39 -6.60 -7.36
CA GLY A 154 -29.15 -5.67 -8.45
C GLY A 154 -27.83 -5.94 -9.18
N ILE A 155 -27.71 -7.10 -9.81
CA ILE A 155 -26.65 -7.45 -10.75
C ILE A 155 -26.98 -6.67 -12.02
N LYS A 156 -26.55 -5.41 -12.03
CA LYS A 156 -26.57 -4.59 -13.25
C LYS A 156 -25.72 -5.31 -14.28
N GLN A 157 -26.36 -5.89 -15.27
CA GLN A 157 -25.69 -6.51 -16.41
C GLN A 157 -24.64 -5.53 -16.95
N ARG A 158 -23.39 -6.00 -17.08
CA ARG A 158 -22.33 -5.19 -17.66
C ARG A 158 -22.75 -4.82 -19.08
N LEU A 159 -22.68 -3.51 -19.38
CA LEU A 159 -22.93 -2.99 -20.72
C LEU A 159 -22.00 -3.68 -21.72
N THR A 160 -22.53 -4.05 -22.88
CA THR A 160 -21.77 -4.65 -23.97
C THR A 160 -20.70 -3.67 -24.48
N GLU A 161 -19.58 -4.18 -25.01
CA GLU A 161 -18.46 -3.37 -25.51
C GLU A 161 -18.91 -2.24 -26.48
N GLN A 162 -19.89 -2.54 -27.34
CA GLN A 162 -20.48 -1.56 -28.26
C GLN A 162 -21.19 -0.40 -27.53
N GLN A 163 -21.93 -0.70 -26.47
CA GLN A 163 -22.63 0.31 -25.66
C GLN A 163 -21.63 1.19 -24.88
N ILE A 164 -20.50 0.61 -24.46
CA ILE A 164 -19.42 1.36 -23.82
C ILE A 164 -18.80 2.35 -24.82
N GLN A 165 -18.50 1.90 -26.04
CA GLN A 165 -17.94 2.76 -27.09
C GLN A 165 -18.89 3.91 -27.48
N GLN A 166 -20.18 3.63 -27.64
CA GLN A 166 -21.20 4.66 -27.93
C GLN A 166 -21.25 5.71 -26.81
N LYS A 167 -21.27 5.29 -25.54
CA LYS A 167 -21.30 6.20 -24.40
C LYS A 167 -20.03 7.04 -24.28
N GLN A 168 -18.88 6.48 -24.66
CA GLN A 168 -17.61 7.24 -24.74
C GLN A 168 -17.65 8.27 -25.87
N GLN A 169 -18.15 7.90 -27.05
CA GLN A 169 -18.32 8.84 -28.17
C GLN A 169 -19.28 9.97 -27.82
N GLU A 170 -20.41 9.65 -27.18
CA GLU A 170 -21.38 10.66 -26.71
C GLU A 170 -20.75 11.65 -25.72
N LYS A 171 -19.94 11.16 -24.77
CA LYS A 171 -19.21 12.01 -23.82
C LYS A 171 -18.20 12.92 -24.53
N LYS A 172 -17.48 12.39 -25.53
CA LYS A 172 -16.55 13.19 -26.35
C LYS A 172 -17.29 14.30 -27.09
N LEU A 173 -18.41 13.98 -27.76
CA LEU A 173 -19.24 14.94 -28.47
C LEU A 173 -19.81 16.02 -27.52
N LYS A 174 -20.27 15.65 -26.32
CA LYS A 174 -20.75 16.62 -25.31
C LYS A 174 -19.64 17.57 -24.87
N ASN A 175 -18.42 17.07 -24.65
CA ASN A 175 -17.27 17.89 -24.29
C ASN A 175 -16.81 18.82 -25.43
N GLU A 176 -16.84 18.36 -26.68
CA GLU A 176 -16.53 19.20 -27.85
C GLU A 176 -17.57 20.32 -28.02
N LYS A 177 -18.87 19.98 -27.88
CA LYS A 177 -19.95 20.98 -27.91
C LYS A 177 -19.76 22.04 -26.82
N TYR A 178 -19.37 21.63 -25.61
CA TYR A 178 -19.09 22.57 -24.52
C TYR A 178 -17.89 23.47 -24.82
N LYS A 179 -16.77 22.91 -25.31
CA LYS A 179 -15.58 23.68 -25.72
C LYS A 179 -15.90 24.68 -26.84
N ALA A 180 -16.67 24.27 -27.84
CA ALA A 180 -17.09 25.14 -28.93
C ALA A 180 -17.97 26.31 -28.44
N LYS A 181 -18.89 26.05 -27.49
CA LYS A 181 -19.73 27.09 -26.88
C LYS A 181 -18.88 28.10 -26.09
N LEU A 182 -17.88 27.61 -25.35
CA LEU A 182 -16.95 28.46 -24.62
C LEU A 182 -16.11 29.34 -25.57
N GLN A 183 -15.64 28.78 -26.68
CA GLN A 183 -14.86 29.53 -27.67
C GLN A 183 -15.70 30.60 -28.37
N LYS A 184 -16.95 30.29 -28.73
CA LYS A 184 -17.90 31.28 -29.27
C LYS A 184 -18.12 32.45 -28.30
N SER A 185 -18.25 32.17 -27.01
CA SER A 185 -18.41 33.21 -25.97
C SER A 185 -17.15 34.09 -25.85
N LYS A 186 -15.95 33.49 -25.89
CA LYS A 186 -14.68 34.23 -25.86
C LYS A 186 -14.51 35.13 -27.08
N ASN A 187 -14.78 34.62 -28.27
CA ASN A 187 -14.69 35.38 -29.52
C ASN A 187 -15.67 36.55 -29.53
N LYS A 188 -16.93 36.34 -29.09
CA LYS A 188 -17.92 37.41 -28.95
C LYS A 188 -17.43 38.53 -28.01
N LYS A 189 -16.83 38.17 -26.87
CA LYS A 189 -16.27 39.15 -25.92
C LYS A 189 -15.07 39.90 -26.49
N GLN A 190 -14.21 39.25 -27.27
CA GLN A 190 -13.10 39.89 -27.97
C GLN A 190 -13.59 40.87 -29.04
N GLN A 191 -14.59 40.47 -29.83
CA GLN A 191 -15.18 41.31 -30.87
C GLN A 191 -15.84 42.56 -30.27
N GLN A 192 -16.61 42.41 -29.18
CA GLN A 192 -17.16 43.55 -28.44
C GLN A 192 -16.08 44.50 -27.89
N LYS A 193 -14.95 43.97 -27.42
CA LYS A 193 -13.81 44.79 -26.97
C LYS A 193 -13.15 45.54 -28.13
N MET A 194 -13.03 44.92 -29.29
CA MET A 194 -12.47 45.54 -30.49
C MET A 194 -13.37 46.66 -31.00
N VAL A 195 -14.68 46.41 -31.14
CA VAL A 195 -15.67 47.42 -31.53
C VAL A 195 -15.63 48.61 -30.57
N LYS A 196 -15.66 48.38 -29.25
CA LYS A 196 -15.55 49.45 -28.26
C LYS A 196 -14.22 50.23 -28.32
N ARG A 197 -13.15 49.60 -28.79
CA ARG A 197 -11.83 50.24 -28.97
C ARG A 197 -11.80 51.09 -30.24
N GLU A 198 -12.46 50.65 -31.31
CA GLU A 198 -12.61 51.39 -32.56
C GLU A 198 -13.54 52.60 -32.38
N GLU A 199 -14.69 52.44 -31.74
CA GLU A 199 -15.60 53.55 -31.36
C GLU A 199 -14.85 54.63 -30.57
N ARG A 200 -14.02 54.23 -29.60
CA ARG A 200 -13.15 55.16 -28.85
C ARG A 200 -12.12 55.86 -29.73
N ARG A 201 -11.53 55.17 -30.71
CA ARG A 201 -10.55 55.76 -31.64
C ARG A 201 -11.21 56.75 -32.60
N GLU A 202 -12.40 56.43 -33.10
CA GLU A 202 -13.18 57.32 -33.96
C GLU A 202 -13.64 58.57 -33.22
N ALA A 203 -14.11 58.43 -31.97
CA ALA A 203 -14.45 59.58 -31.12
C ALA A 203 -13.25 60.51 -30.85
N ILE A 204 -12.04 59.95 -30.68
CA ILE A 204 -10.82 60.76 -30.53
C ILE A 204 -10.46 61.47 -31.83
N LYS A 205 -10.60 60.80 -32.99
CA LYS A 205 -10.35 61.41 -34.31
C LYS A 205 -11.33 62.56 -34.62
N SER A 206 -12.62 62.41 -34.28
CA SER A 206 -13.61 63.47 -34.52
C SER A 206 -13.38 64.69 -33.63
N LEU A 207 -12.86 64.51 -32.41
CA LEU A 207 -12.45 65.61 -31.51
C LEU A 207 -11.19 66.34 -32.02
N GLY A 208 -10.23 65.64 -32.62
CA GLY A 208 -8.99 66.22 -33.14
C GLY A 208 -9.10 66.92 -34.50
N ALA A 209 -10.21 66.76 -35.22
CA ALA A 209 -10.46 67.43 -36.50
C ALA A 209 -11.10 68.83 -36.37
N PHE A 210 -11.33 69.28 -35.12
CA PHE A 210 -12.00 70.55 -34.79
C PHE A 210 -11.03 71.62 -34.24
N GLN A 211 -9.72 71.40 -34.37
CA GLN A 211 -8.63 72.30 -33.94
C GLN A 211 -7.76 72.66 -35.15
#